data_AF-A0A961GEW4-F1
#
_entry.id   AF-A0A961GEW4-F1
#
_cell.length_a   1.000
_cell.length_b   1.000
_cell.length_c   1.000
_cell.angle_alpha   90.00
_cell.angle_beta   90.00
_cell.angle_gamma   90.00
#
_symmetry.space_group_name_H-M   'P 1'
#
loop_
_entity.id
_entity.type
_entity.pdbx_description
1 polymer ?
#
loop_
_entity_poly.entity_id
_entity_poly.type
_entity_poly.pdbx_seq_one_letter_code
_entity_poly.pdbx_strand_id
1 'polypeptide(L)'
;MPGEGWWLASDGRWYPPELHPNRIGQGSGGASAHQDRLTGAGASAGSKAEQLRDKAAEHRAKADRLEQQALNWEKGAGGEQITADRLAQLPPQFVVFHDLHVPGSRANVDHLVIGPTGVFVVDSKAHSGTYKYGSGTLWNGRWSIDKEVETVTFISERVSEHLDVPVSSVLCFTEAGLPAPVVYVGSAQVVAKDALVPLLLNGPSTFTPQWVEWLSRLAREMQVPIPRAKQTPTALASTGYRTQRANTPKPPRREPRAPAKNYKSSKPKKSQKSGGCASVFAGLVALLFLLWIAGGGATKVADRAVSTTTTVLPKVNLVFECPAPGAGYSGKFEYSQPQSEMAKHEILVSFKGKEVYRSEQVGNPEPQPMTGLWPGVELELTVMSWPYGTIISQSTYTTPQEPC
;
A
#
# COMPACT_ATOMS: atom_id res chain seq x y z
N MET A 1 -7.76 -73.47 -34.96
CA MET A 1 -6.49 -73.79 -34.28
C MET A 1 -5.39 -73.08 -35.04
N PRO A 2 -4.45 -72.38 -34.39
CA PRO A 2 -3.32 -71.79 -35.09
C PRO A 2 -2.49 -72.91 -35.74
N GLY A 3 -2.06 -72.70 -36.99
CA GLY A 3 -1.33 -73.70 -37.77
C GLY A 3 0.07 -74.01 -37.22
N GLU A 4 0.75 -74.99 -37.82
CA GLU A 4 2.12 -75.37 -37.41
C GLU A 4 3.05 -74.14 -37.32
N GLY A 5 3.77 -74.04 -36.20
CA GLY A 5 4.82 -73.03 -35.97
C GLY A 5 4.40 -71.76 -35.22
N TRP A 6 3.11 -71.57 -34.92
CA TRP A 6 2.68 -70.46 -34.06
C TRP A 6 3.10 -70.68 -32.60
N TRP A 7 3.44 -69.60 -31.89
CA TRP A 7 3.92 -69.65 -30.51
C TRP A 7 3.12 -68.73 -29.59
N LEU A 8 2.99 -69.12 -28.32
CA LEU A 8 2.26 -68.37 -27.30
C LEU A 8 3.24 -67.54 -26.46
N ALA A 9 3.09 -66.21 -26.45
CA ALA A 9 3.96 -65.34 -25.67
C ALA A 9 3.46 -65.19 -24.21
N SER A 10 4.31 -64.61 -23.36
CA SER A 10 4.01 -64.37 -21.94
C SER A 10 2.86 -63.39 -21.68
N ASP A 11 2.43 -62.64 -22.71
CA ASP A 11 1.23 -61.79 -22.69
C ASP A 11 -0.07 -62.55 -22.99
N GLY A 12 0.01 -63.87 -23.22
CA GLY A 12 -1.13 -64.75 -23.50
C GLY A 12 -1.65 -64.70 -24.93
N ARG A 13 -0.93 -64.07 -25.87
CA ARG A 13 -1.32 -63.98 -27.30
C ARG A 13 -0.49 -64.93 -28.17
N TRP A 14 -1.13 -65.47 -29.20
CA TRP A 14 -0.48 -66.33 -30.21
C TRP A 14 0.13 -65.48 -31.32
N TYR A 15 1.37 -65.78 -31.66
CA TYR A 15 2.15 -65.08 -32.68
C TYR A 15 2.68 -66.05 -33.74
N PRO A 16 2.80 -65.60 -35.01
CA PRO A 16 3.35 -66.41 -36.08
C PRO A 16 4.83 -66.76 -35.85
N PRO A 17 5.33 -67.86 -36.44
CA PRO A 17 6.70 -68.38 -36.25
C PRO A 17 7.80 -67.35 -36.53
N GLU A 18 7.57 -66.39 -37.43
CA GLU A 18 8.50 -65.29 -37.70
C GLU A 18 8.86 -64.43 -36.50
N LEU A 19 7.98 -64.35 -35.51
CA LEU A 19 8.18 -63.49 -34.34
C LEU A 19 8.82 -64.25 -33.16
N HIS A 20 9.15 -65.52 -33.34
CA HIS A 20 9.70 -66.34 -32.25
C HIS A 20 11.10 -65.83 -31.83
N PRO A 21 11.34 -65.58 -30.52
CA PRO A 21 12.59 -64.97 -30.04
C PRO A 21 13.87 -65.73 -30.42
N ASN A 22 13.76 -67.05 -30.62
CA ASN A 22 14.89 -67.93 -30.97
C ASN A 22 15.08 -68.13 -32.49
N ARG A 23 14.37 -67.39 -33.35
CA ARG A 23 14.59 -67.47 -34.80
C ARG A 23 15.88 -66.73 -35.16
N ILE A 24 17.01 -67.42 -35.06
CA ILE A 24 18.32 -66.92 -35.52
C ILE A 24 18.28 -66.87 -37.06
N GLY A 25 18.02 -65.69 -37.61
CA GLY A 25 18.06 -65.43 -39.04
C GLY A 25 19.50 -65.44 -39.56
N GLN A 26 19.81 -66.36 -40.47
CA GLN A 26 20.82 -66.11 -41.50
C GLN A 26 20.33 -64.97 -42.39
N GLY A 27 21.13 -63.91 -42.48
CA GLY A 27 21.13 -63.00 -43.63
C GLY A 27 20.23 -61.77 -43.55
N SER A 28 20.90 -60.62 -43.67
CA SER A 28 20.41 -59.32 -44.15
C SER A 28 19.67 -58.37 -43.18
N GLY A 29 20.43 -57.37 -42.71
CA GLY A 29 20.01 -55.97 -42.73
C GLY A 29 18.83 -55.54 -41.87
N GLY A 30 19.00 -55.50 -40.53
CA GLY A 30 17.96 -54.97 -39.65
C GLY A 30 18.44 -54.13 -38.45
N ALA A 31 19.75 -54.09 -38.19
CA ALA A 31 20.30 -53.38 -37.02
C ALA A 31 20.88 -51.99 -37.35
N SER A 32 21.08 -51.63 -38.62
CA SER A 32 21.61 -50.30 -38.98
C SER A 32 20.53 -49.22 -39.06
N ALA A 33 19.25 -49.55 -39.34
CA ALA A 33 18.23 -48.54 -39.64
C ALA A 33 17.85 -47.64 -38.43
N HIS A 34 17.97 -48.16 -37.21
CA HIS A 34 17.73 -47.35 -35.99
C HIS A 34 18.95 -46.51 -35.58
N GLN A 35 20.16 -46.90 -36.01
CA GLN A 35 21.41 -46.21 -35.69
C GLN A 35 21.84 -45.23 -36.81
N ASP A 36 21.49 -45.51 -38.08
CA ASP A 36 21.65 -44.64 -39.26
C ASP A 36 20.78 -43.38 -39.19
N ARG A 37 19.64 -43.42 -38.46
CA ARG A 37 18.80 -42.23 -38.25
C ARG A 37 19.47 -41.19 -37.33
N LEU A 38 20.45 -41.61 -36.51
CA LEU A 38 21.18 -40.73 -35.59
C LEU A 38 22.48 -40.15 -36.20
N THR A 39 22.97 -40.68 -37.33
CA THR A 39 24.25 -40.27 -37.94
C THR A 39 24.16 -39.94 -39.44
N GLY A 40 22.99 -40.12 -40.07
CA GLY A 40 22.77 -39.77 -41.47
C GLY A 40 22.68 -38.26 -41.74
N ALA A 41 22.89 -37.87 -43.01
CA ALA A 41 22.74 -36.49 -43.46
C ALA A 41 21.35 -35.93 -43.07
N GLY A 42 21.33 -34.80 -42.35
CA GLY A 42 20.09 -34.16 -41.88
C GLY A 42 19.69 -34.49 -40.44
N ALA A 43 20.32 -35.45 -39.75
CA ALA A 43 20.02 -35.78 -38.35
C ALA A 43 20.21 -34.57 -37.40
N SER A 44 21.26 -33.77 -37.61
CA SER A 44 21.51 -32.54 -36.83
C SER A 44 20.45 -31.47 -37.08
N ALA A 45 19.99 -31.32 -38.33
CA ALA A 45 18.91 -30.40 -38.70
C ALA A 45 17.56 -30.86 -38.14
N GLY A 46 17.28 -32.17 -38.16
CA GLY A 46 16.09 -32.78 -37.57
C GLY A 46 16.02 -32.58 -36.05
N SER A 47 17.11 -32.90 -35.34
CA SER A 47 17.20 -32.67 -33.88
C SER A 47 17.08 -31.18 -33.54
N LYS A 48 17.69 -30.31 -34.35
CA LYS A 48 17.53 -28.86 -34.15
C LYS A 48 16.09 -28.40 -34.38
N ALA A 49 15.41 -28.93 -35.39
CA ALA A 49 14.01 -28.62 -35.66
C ALA A 49 13.10 -29.09 -34.52
N GLU A 50 13.34 -30.27 -33.96
CA GLU A 50 12.64 -30.79 -32.79
C GLU A 50 12.84 -29.88 -31.56
N GLN A 51 14.08 -29.52 -31.21
CA GLN A 51 14.35 -28.57 -30.12
C GLN A 51 13.65 -27.22 -30.31
N LEU A 52 13.56 -26.72 -31.55
CA LEU A 52 12.85 -25.48 -31.84
C LEU A 52 11.33 -25.63 -31.68
N ARG A 53 10.77 -26.80 -31.99
CA ARG A 53 9.35 -27.12 -31.73
C ARG A 53 9.07 -27.20 -30.24
N ASP A 54 9.96 -27.81 -29.45
CA ASP A 54 9.82 -27.88 -28.00
C ASP A 54 9.83 -26.49 -27.37
N LYS A 55 10.79 -25.64 -27.76
CA LYS A 55 10.82 -24.24 -27.32
C LYS A 55 9.56 -23.48 -27.74
N ALA A 56 9.06 -23.70 -28.96
CA ALA A 56 7.81 -23.09 -29.40
C ALA A 56 6.62 -23.55 -28.54
N ALA A 57 6.57 -24.83 -28.16
CA ALA A 57 5.54 -25.36 -27.26
C ALA A 57 5.63 -24.74 -25.85
N GLU A 58 6.82 -24.61 -25.28
CA GLU A 58 7.04 -23.92 -23.99
C GLU A 58 6.60 -22.46 -24.03
N HIS A 59 6.94 -21.75 -25.11
CA HIS A 59 6.54 -20.36 -25.29
C HIS A 59 5.02 -20.20 -25.43
N ARG A 60 4.34 -21.11 -26.14
CA ARG A 60 2.87 -21.14 -26.20
C ARG A 60 2.26 -21.37 -24.83
N ALA A 61 2.71 -22.40 -24.10
CA ALA A 61 2.22 -22.66 -22.74
C ALA A 61 2.50 -21.48 -21.76
N LYS A 62 3.55 -20.69 -21.98
CA LYS A 62 3.76 -19.44 -21.25
C LYS A 62 2.79 -18.34 -21.68
N ALA A 63 2.55 -18.18 -22.98
CA ALA A 63 1.58 -17.22 -23.50
C ALA A 63 0.18 -17.52 -22.98
N ASP A 64 -0.27 -18.77 -23.06
CA ASP A 64 -1.58 -19.21 -22.58
C ASP A 64 -1.76 -18.89 -21.08
N ARG A 65 -0.72 -19.09 -20.26
CA ARG A 65 -0.76 -18.74 -18.83
C ARG A 65 -0.88 -17.24 -18.59
N LEU A 66 -0.19 -16.42 -19.38
CA LEU A 66 -0.26 -14.96 -19.25
C LEU A 66 -1.62 -14.43 -19.73
N GLU A 67 -2.17 -15.01 -20.78
CA GLU A 67 -3.50 -14.70 -21.28
C GLU A 67 -4.57 -15.05 -20.24
N GLN A 68 -4.50 -16.24 -19.62
CA GLN A 68 -5.38 -16.59 -18.51
C GLN A 68 -5.22 -15.67 -17.30
N GLN A 69 -4.01 -15.22 -16.99
CA GLN A 69 -3.80 -14.20 -15.97
C GLN A 69 -4.47 -12.89 -16.35
N ALA A 70 -4.31 -12.41 -17.59
CA ALA A 70 -4.94 -11.19 -18.07
C ALA A 70 -6.47 -11.25 -17.97
N LEU A 71 -7.08 -12.36 -18.39
CA LEU A 71 -8.53 -12.59 -18.27
C LEU A 71 -9.00 -12.55 -16.80
N ASN A 72 -8.22 -13.10 -15.87
CA ASN A 72 -8.55 -13.02 -14.44
C ASN A 72 -8.46 -11.58 -13.91
N TRP A 73 -7.47 -10.80 -14.35
CA TRP A 73 -7.35 -9.39 -13.99
C TRP A 73 -8.50 -8.56 -14.57
N GLU A 74 -8.86 -8.77 -15.84
CA GLU A 74 -10.00 -8.12 -16.49
C GLU A 74 -11.31 -8.44 -15.76
N LYS A 75 -11.50 -9.71 -15.36
CA LYS A 75 -12.66 -10.12 -14.56
C LYS A 75 -12.70 -9.42 -13.21
N GLY A 76 -11.56 -9.32 -12.51
CA GLY A 76 -11.43 -8.61 -11.24
C GLY A 76 -11.83 -7.13 -11.38
N ALA A 77 -11.24 -6.44 -12.36
CA ALA A 77 -11.54 -5.04 -12.65
C ALA A 77 -13.03 -4.82 -13.02
N GLY A 78 -13.62 -5.74 -13.79
CA GLY A 78 -15.06 -5.70 -14.08
C GLY A 78 -15.92 -5.84 -12.81
N GLY A 79 -15.50 -6.66 -11.85
CA GLY A 79 -16.14 -6.79 -10.54
C GLY A 79 -16.09 -5.49 -9.73
N GLU A 80 -14.92 -4.87 -9.64
CA GLU A 80 -14.74 -3.58 -8.95
C GLU A 80 -15.58 -2.47 -9.60
N GLN A 81 -15.66 -2.43 -10.93
CA GLN A 81 -16.50 -1.45 -11.64
C GLN A 81 -17.99 -1.66 -11.32
N ILE A 82 -18.48 -2.90 -11.29
CA ILE A 82 -19.87 -3.19 -10.93
C ILE A 82 -20.19 -2.75 -9.50
N THR A 83 -19.26 -2.97 -8.55
CA THR A 83 -19.42 -2.49 -7.17
C THR A 83 -19.42 -0.96 -7.14
N ALA A 84 -18.51 -0.29 -7.86
CA ALA A 84 -18.46 1.17 -7.95
C ALA A 84 -19.77 1.75 -8.52
N ASP A 85 -20.34 1.13 -9.55
CA ASP A 85 -21.63 1.54 -10.15
C ASP A 85 -22.80 1.39 -9.17
N ARG A 86 -22.73 0.42 -8.24
CA ARG A 86 -23.70 0.29 -7.14
C ARG A 86 -23.48 1.39 -6.11
N LEU A 87 -22.24 1.61 -5.68
CA LEU A 87 -21.89 2.65 -4.70
C LEU A 87 -22.22 4.07 -5.19
N ALA A 88 -22.16 4.33 -6.50
CA ALA A 88 -22.57 5.60 -7.11
C ALA A 88 -24.05 5.96 -6.90
N GLN A 89 -24.88 4.99 -6.45
CA GLN A 89 -26.29 5.21 -6.13
C GLN A 89 -26.51 5.67 -4.68
N LEU A 90 -25.43 5.75 -3.88
CA LEU A 90 -25.53 6.27 -2.52
C LEU A 90 -25.94 7.75 -2.52
N PRO A 91 -26.70 8.20 -1.51
CA PRO A 91 -27.05 9.61 -1.36
C PRO A 91 -25.83 10.53 -1.19
N PRO A 92 -25.94 11.84 -1.49
CA PRO A 92 -24.81 12.78 -1.45
C PRO A 92 -24.09 12.92 -0.11
N GLN A 93 -24.74 12.53 1.00
CA GLN A 93 -24.11 12.47 2.32
C GLN A 93 -23.03 11.38 2.47
N PHE A 94 -22.89 10.45 1.51
CA PHE A 94 -21.83 9.46 1.48
C PHE A 94 -20.70 9.91 0.54
N VAL A 95 -19.47 9.70 0.97
CA VAL A 95 -18.26 9.88 0.18
C VAL A 95 -17.65 8.51 -0.09
N VAL A 96 -17.34 8.24 -1.36
CA VAL A 96 -16.73 6.99 -1.79
C VAL A 96 -15.35 7.27 -2.37
N PHE A 97 -14.38 6.52 -1.89
CA PHE A 97 -13.03 6.49 -2.41
C PHE A 97 -12.77 5.12 -3.03
N HIS A 98 -12.03 5.10 -4.14
CA HIS A 98 -11.68 3.89 -4.86
C HIS A 98 -10.15 3.76 -4.91
N ASP A 99 -9.66 2.51 -4.91
CA ASP A 99 -8.23 2.18 -5.07
C ASP A 99 -7.30 2.95 -4.12
N LEU A 100 -7.59 2.89 -2.81
CA LEU A 100 -6.75 3.52 -1.80
C LEU A 100 -5.61 2.59 -1.38
N HIS A 101 -4.48 3.15 -0.97
CA HIS A 101 -3.42 2.33 -0.36
C HIS A 101 -3.81 1.95 1.07
N VAL A 102 -3.50 0.72 1.47
CA VAL A 102 -3.64 0.28 2.86
C VAL A 102 -2.44 0.82 3.68
N PRO A 103 -2.67 1.59 4.75
CA PRO A 103 -1.62 2.11 5.61
C PRO A 103 -0.67 1.00 6.10
N GLY A 104 0.64 1.21 5.93
CA GLY A 104 1.67 0.25 6.35
C GLY A 104 1.74 -1.05 5.53
N SER A 105 1.03 -1.15 4.41
CA SER A 105 0.96 -2.35 3.57
C SER A 105 1.20 -2.03 2.08
N ARG A 106 1.37 -3.09 1.28
CA ARG A 106 1.37 -3.01 -0.20
C ARG A 106 0.02 -3.41 -0.81
N ALA A 107 -0.96 -3.70 0.04
CA ALA A 107 -2.33 -3.97 -0.38
C ALA A 107 -3.06 -2.66 -0.68
N ASN A 108 -4.14 -2.78 -1.45
CA ASN A 108 -5.04 -1.69 -1.75
C ASN A 108 -6.41 -1.97 -1.11
N VAL A 109 -7.19 -0.91 -0.93
CA VAL A 109 -8.59 -0.93 -0.58
C VAL A 109 -9.35 -0.69 -1.88
N ASP A 110 -10.16 -1.65 -2.32
CA ASP A 110 -10.96 -1.48 -3.54
C ASP A 110 -11.87 -0.26 -3.40
N HIS A 111 -12.66 -0.21 -2.31
CA HIS A 111 -13.52 0.92 -1.99
C HIS A 111 -13.56 1.22 -0.49
N LEU A 112 -13.46 2.50 -0.13
CA LEU A 112 -13.74 3.03 1.20
C LEU A 112 -14.96 3.94 1.12
N VAL A 113 -16.00 3.60 1.88
CA VAL A 113 -17.25 4.37 1.96
C VAL A 113 -17.34 5.02 3.33
N ILE A 114 -17.59 6.32 3.35
CA ILE A 114 -17.75 7.12 4.57
C ILE A 114 -19.09 7.83 4.47
N GLY A 115 -19.98 7.65 5.44
CA GLY A 115 -21.26 8.36 5.46
C GLY A 115 -21.90 8.35 6.83
N PRO A 116 -23.16 8.83 6.94
CA PRO A 116 -23.81 9.02 8.24
C PRO A 116 -23.92 7.75 9.08
N THR A 117 -23.99 6.59 8.44
CA THR A 117 -24.17 5.28 9.07
C THR A 117 -22.86 4.60 9.47
N GLY A 118 -21.70 5.17 9.11
CA GLY A 118 -20.39 4.66 9.49
C GLY A 118 -19.33 4.70 8.38
N VAL A 119 -18.22 4.00 8.64
CA VAL A 119 -17.14 3.76 7.67
C VAL A 119 -17.12 2.29 7.27
N PHE A 120 -16.98 2.03 5.97
CA PHE A 120 -17.01 0.69 5.41
C PHE A 120 -15.86 0.49 4.43
N VAL A 121 -15.09 -0.58 4.60
CA VAL A 121 -14.21 -1.10 3.56
C VAL A 121 -15.03 -2.11 2.76
N VAL A 122 -15.14 -1.90 1.46
CA VAL A 122 -15.84 -2.81 0.54
C VAL A 122 -14.81 -3.40 -0.41
N ASP A 123 -14.57 -4.70 -0.29
CA ASP A 123 -13.72 -5.50 -1.17
C ASP A 123 -14.60 -6.25 -2.18
N SER A 124 -14.26 -6.16 -3.47
CA SER A 124 -15.06 -6.66 -4.58
C SER A 124 -14.66 -8.09 -4.96
N LYS A 125 -15.66 -8.94 -5.22
CA LYS A 125 -15.46 -10.34 -5.64
C LYS A 125 -16.34 -10.69 -6.83
N ALA A 126 -15.71 -10.81 -8.00
CA ALA A 126 -16.33 -11.31 -9.24
C ALA A 126 -16.39 -12.84 -9.33
N HIS A 127 -16.46 -13.54 -8.21
CA HIS A 127 -16.55 -15.00 -8.23
C HIS A 127 -17.94 -15.45 -8.67
N SER A 128 -18.00 -16.40 -9.59
CA SER A 128 -19.24 -17.03 -10.05
C SER A 128 -19.51 -18.32 -9.29
N GLY A 129 -20.77 -18.76 -9.27
CA GLY A 129 -21.20 -20.01 -8.64
C GLY A 129 -22.15 -19.77 -7.47
N THR A 130 -22.59 -20.85 -6.84
CA THR A 130 -23.54 -20.80 -5.73
C THR A 130 -22.83 -21.15 -4.43
N TYR A 131 -22.85 -20.22 -3.50
CA TYR A 131 -22.25 -20.39 -2.18
C TYR A 131 -23.26 -20.98 -1.20
N LYS A 132 -22.77 -21.84 -0.30
CA LYS A 132 -23.55 -22.43 0.79
C LYS A 132 -22.89 -22.13 2.12
N TYR A 133 -23.70 -21.78 3.11
CA TYR A 133 -23.20 -21.57 4.47
C TYR A 133 -23.03 -22.92 5.18
N GLY A 134 -21.90 -23.10 5.84
CA GLY A 134 -21.59 -24.32 6.58
C GLY A 134 -20.28 -24.18 7.34
N SER A 135 -20.20 -24.84 8.51
CA SER A 135 -18.99 -24.80 9.36
C SER A 135 -18.50 -23.39 9.68
N GLY A 136 -19.41 -22.42 9.83
CA GLY A 136 -19.09 -21.03 10.17
C GLY A 136 -18.65 -20.14 9.02
N THR A 137 -18.68 -20.61 7.77
CA THR A 137 -18.25 -19.83 6.59
C THR A 137 -19.07 -20.14 5.34
N LEU A 138 -18.79 -19.46 4.23
CA LEU A 138 -19.39 -19.72 2.92
C LEU A 138 -18.45 -20.55 2.04
N TRP A 139 -19.04 -21.52 1.35
CA TRP A 139 -18.34 -22.47 0.50
C TRP A 139 -18.84 -22.44 -0.93
N ASN A 140 -17.94 -22.36 -1.90
CA ASN A 140 -18.20 -22.65 -3.31
C ASN A 140 -17.56 -24.00 -3.66
N GLY A 141 -18.37 -25.05 -3.62
CA GLY A 141 -17.87 -26.43 -3.69
C GLY A 141 -16.92 -26.73 -2.54
N ARG A 142 -15.64 -26.95 -2.83
CA ARG A 142 -14.59 -27.26 -1.85
C ARG A 142 -13.79 -26.06 -1.36
N TRP A 143 -14.13 -24.86 -1.80
CA TRP A 143 -13.37 -23.63 -1.52
C TRP A 143 -14.16 -22.75 -0.55
N SER A 144 -13.62 -22.51 0.64
CA SER A 144 -14.18 -21.54 1.60
C SER A 144 -13.71 -20.12 1.29
N ILE A 145 -14.41 -19.12 1.84
CA ILE A 145 -14.04 -17.70 1.71
C ILE A 145 -13.21 -17.17 2.89
N ASP A 146 -12.67 -18.05 3.74
CA ASP A 146 -12.03 -17.64 5.00
C ASP A 146 -10.85 -16.70 4.76
N LYS A 147 -10.12 -16.92 3.67
CA LYS A 147 -8.99 -16.07 3.28
C LYS A 147 -9.45 -14.68 2.85
N GLU A 148 -10.55 -14.59 2.11
CA GLU A 148 -11.17 -13.34 1.71
C GLU A 148 -11.67 -12.57 2.93
N VAL A 149 -12.29 -13.26 3.89
CA VAL A 149 -12.74 -12.68 5.17
C VAL A 149 -11.56 -12.17 6.01
N GLU A 150 -10.50 -12.95 6.14
CA GLU A 150 -9.26 -12.55 6.83
C GLU A 150 -8.65 -11.30 6.16
N THR A 151 -8.61 -11.27 4.83
CA THR A 151 -8.03 -10.16 4.07
C THR A 151 -8.81 -8.86 4.27
N VAL A 152 -10.13 -8.87 4.09
CA VAL A 152 -10.94 -7.65 4.26
C VAL A 152 -10.93 -7.16 5.71
N THR A 153 -10.83 -8.08 6.69
CA THR A 153 -10.77 -7.74 8.11
C THR A 153 -9.45 -7.07 8.44
N PHE A 154 -8.32 -7.63 7.98
CA PHE A 154 -7.00 -7.00 8.11
C PHE A 154 -6.97 -5.60 7.50
N ILE A 155 -7.55 -5.43 6.30
CA ILE A 155 -7.62 -4.12 5.65
C ILE A 155 -8.45 -3.15 6.50
N SER A 156 -9.62 -3.57 6.95
CA SER A 156 -10.52 -2.75 7.77
C SER A 156 -9.88 -2.34 9.09
N GLU A 157 -9.11 -3.22 9.74
CA GLU A 157 -8.33 -2.90 10.94
C GLU A 157 -7.27 -1.82 10.66
N ARG A 158 -6.52 -1.94 9.55
CA ARG A 158 -5.52 -0.92 9.16
C ARG A 158 -6.14 0.43 8.85
N VAL A 159 -7.30 0.44 8.18
CA VAL A 159 -8.04 1.68 7.92
C VAL A 159 -8.62 2.24 9.22
N SER A 160 -9.13 1.39 10.11
CA SER A 160 -9.64 1.77 11.42
C SER A 160 -8.57 2.42 12.29
N GLU A 161 -7.36 1.86 12.33
CA GLU A 161 -6.21 2.45 13.02
C GLU A 161 -5.81 3.82 12.46
N HIS A 162 -5.89 4.00 11.13
CA HIS A 162 -5.53 5.26 10.47
C HIS A 162 -6.59 6.37 10.65
N LEU A 163 -7.87 6.00 10.61
CA LEU A 163 -8.99 6.92 10.76
C LEU A 163 -9.45 7.09 12.22
N ASP A 164 -8.99 6.23 13.13
CA ASP A 164 -9.35 6.19 14.55
C ASP A 164 -10.86 6.03 14.82
N VAL A 165 -11.52 5.26 13.96
CA VAL A 165 -12.93 4.90 14.10
C VAL A 165 -13.16 3.44 13.75
N PRO A 166 -14.22 2.80 14.28
CA PRO A 166 -14.62 1.47 13.82
C PRO A 166 -14.91 1.47 12.32
N VAL A 167 -14.35 0.49 11.61
CA VAL A 167 -14.56 0.28 10.17
C VAL A 167 -15.19 -1.09 9.96
N SER A 168 -16.30 -1.13 9.22
CA SER A 168 -16.99 -2.38 8.90
C SER A 168 -16.35 -3.05 7.68
N SER A 169 -16.06 -4.34 7.81
CA SER A 169 -15.56 -5.20 6.73
C SER A 169 -16.72 -5.69 5.85
N VAL A 170 -16.71 -5.36 4.56
CA VAL A 170 -17.75 -5.77 3.60
C VAL A 170 -17.12 -6.48 2.40
N LEU A 171 -17.59 -7.69 2.11
CA LEU A 171 -17.25 -8.45 0.91
C LEU A 171 -18.43 -8.41 -0.07
N CYS A 172 -18.29 -7.66 -1.17
CA CYS A 172 -19.32 -7.52 -2.18
C CYS A 172 -19.13 -8.55 -3.32
N PHE A 173 -20.05 -9.51 -3.43
CA PHE A 173 -20.07 -10.47 -4.52
C PHE A 173 -20.95 -9.99 -5.68
N THR A 174 -20.37 -9.87 -6.87
CA THR A 174 -21.04 -9.28 -8.05
C THR A 174 -21.69 -10.31 -8.99
N GLU A 175 -21.19 -11.55 -8.97
CA GLU A 175 -21.64 -12.64 -9.85
C GLU A 175 -22.16 -13.89 -9.10
N ALA A 176 -21.88 -14.01 -7.79
CA ALA A 176 -22.22 -15.20 -7.03
C ALA A 176 -23.69 -15.26 -6.60
N GLY A 177 -24.25 -16.47 -6.55
CA GLY A 177 -25.48 -16.75 -5.81
C GLY A 177 -25.16 -17.00 -4.34
N LEU A 178 -25.54 -16.08 -3.46
CA LEU A 178 -25.43 -16.22 -2.00
C LEU A 178 -26.70 -16.83 -1.39
N PRO A 179 -26.63 -17.50 -0.24
CA PRO A 179 -27.81 -18.10 0.40
C PRO A 179 -28.79 -17.07 1.00
N ALA A 180 -28.34 -15.84 1.22
CA ALA A 180 -29.14 -14.69 1.60
C ALA A 180 -28.52 -13.41 1.01
N PRO A 181 -29.26 -12.28 0.91
CA PRO A 181 -28.72 -11.03 0.38
C PRO A 181 -27.52 -10.50 1.18
N VAL A 182 -27.52 -10.73 2.49
CA VAL A 182 -26.42 -10.44 3.43
C VAL A 182 -26.20 -11.66 4.31
N VAL A 183 -24.94 -12.09 4.44
CA VAL A 183 -24.52 -13.21 5.29
C VAL A 183 -23.33 -12.72 6.14
N TYR A 184 -23.35 -13.04 7.42
CA TYR A 184 -22.24 -12.71 8.33
C TYR A 184 -21.28 -13.89 8.44
N VAL A 185 -19.99 -13.64 8.27
CA VAL A 185 -18.91 -14.61 8.51
C VAL A 185 -17.91 -13.96 9.46
N GLY A 186 -17.94 -14.37 10.73
CA GLY A 186 -17.26 -13.64 11.79
C GLY A 186 -17.83 -12.22 11.91
N SER A 187 -16.96 -11.21 11.87
CA SER A 187 -17.34 -9.78 11.85
C SER A 187 -17.57 -9.22 10.43
N ALA A 188 -17.26 -9.99 9.39
CA ALA A 188 -17.39 -9.53 8.01
C ALA A 188 -18.81 -9.73 7.47
N GLN A 189 -19.27 -8.74 6.71
CA GLN A 189 -20.55 -8.72 6.02
C GLN A 189 -20.35 -9.15 4.57
N VAL A 190 -20.79 -10.35 4.21
CA VAL A 190 -20.75 -10.86 2.84
C VAL A 190 -22.08 -10.54 2.16
N VAL A 191 -22.02 -9.73 1.11
CA VAL A 191 -23.22 -9.12 0.52
C VAL A 191 -23.29 -9.36 -0.98
N ALA A 192 -24.49 -9.64 -1.48
CA ALA A 192 -24.76 -9.65 -2.91
C ALA A 192 -24.84 -8.20 -3.42
N LYS A 193 -24.35 -7.92 -4.64
CA LYS A 193 -24.29 -6.54 -5.18
C LYS A 193 -25.56 -5.70 -5.03
N ASP A 194 -26.74 -6.30 -5.13
CA ASP A 194 -28.03 -5.58 -5.06
C ASP A 194 -28.45 -5.24 -3.62
N ALA A 195 -27.83 -5.90 -2.63
CA ALA A 195 -28.03 -5.62 -1.21
C ALA A 195 -26.96 -4.68 -0.63
N LEU A 196 -25.92 -4.32 -1.40
CA LEU A 196 -24.82 -3.47 -0.93
C LEU A 196 -25.33 -2.09 -0.48
N VAL A 197 -26.04 -1.36 -1.34
CA VAL A 197 -26.54 -0.02 -0.99
C VAL A 197 -27.54 -0.07 0.18
N PRO A 198 -28.56 -0.96 0.17
CA PRO A 198 -29.43 -1.14 1.34
C PRO A 198 -28.67 -1.42 2.63
N LEU A 199 -27.61 -2.24 2.60
CA LEU A 199 -26.78 -2.55 3.77
C LEU A 199 -26.09 -1.30 4.31
N LEU A 200 -25.44 -0.51 3.44
CA LEU A 200 -24.71 0.69 3.83
C LEU A 200 -25.64 1.79 4.38
N LEU A 201 -26.87 1.85 3.87
CA LEU A 201 -27.91 2.76 4.39
C LEU A 201 -28.55 2.26 5.68
N ASN A 202 -28.42 0.97 5.99
CA ASN A 202 -29.04 0.33 7.13
C ASN A 202 -28.16 0.49 8.37
N GLY A 203 -28.37 1.59 9.09
CA GLY A 203 -27.73 1.85 10.37
C GLY A 203 -28.22 3.16 10.98
N PRO A 204 -28.01 3.37 12.29
CA PRO A 204 -28.26 4.69 12.88
C PRO A 204 -27.33 5.71 12.21
N SER A 205 -27.88 6.87 11.84
CA SER A 205 -27.09 7.99 11.32
C SER A 205 -26.37 8.69 12.49
N THR A 206 -25.22 8.15 12.89
CA THR A 206 -24.42 8.65 14.02
C THR A 206 -23.38 9.69 13.60
N PHE A 207 -22.95 9.68 12.34
CA PHE A 207 -21.97 10.64 11.82
C PHE A 207 -22.65 11.86 11.22
N THR A 208 -22.29 13.03 11.73
CA THR A 208 -22.70 14.32 11.17
C THR A 208 -22.01 14.57 9.82
N PRO A 209 -22.52 15.49 8.98
CA PRO A 209 -21.84 15.86 7.73
C PRO A 209 -20.38 16.32 7.92
N GLN A 210 -20.08 17.01 9.03
CA GLN A 210 -18.70 17.40 9.38
C GLN A 210 -17.84 16.19 9.74
N TRP A 211 -18.42 15.18 10.40
CA TRP A 211 -17.77 13.89 10.65
C TRP A 211 -17.33 13.21 9.36
N VAL A 212 -18.24 13.15 8.40
CA VAL A 212 -17.95 12.58 7.09
C VAL A 212 -16.86 13.36 6.36
N GLU A 213 -16.93 14.70 6.35
CA GLU A 213 -15.92 15.54 5.68
C GLU A 213 -14.52 15.38 6.31
N TRP A 214 -14.44 15.37 7.64
CA TRP A 214 -13.17 15.17 8.34
C TRP A 214 -12.53 13.82 8.04
N LEU A 215 -13.31 12.73 8.18
CA LEU A 215 -12.82 11.39 7.87
C LEU A 215 -12.43 11.27 6.40
N SER A 216 -13.16 11.94 5.51
CA SER A 216 -12.83 12.03 4.08
C SER A 216 -11.50 12.74 3.85
N ARG A 217 -11.19 13.79 4.61
CA ARG A 217 -9.87 14.46 4.57
C ARG A 217 -8.74 13.53 4.98
N LEU A 218 -8.92 12.74 6.04
CA LEU A 218 -7.92 11.74 6.48
C LEU A 218 -7.78 10.59 5.48
N ALA A 219 -8.89 10.14 4.86
CA ALA A 219 -8.88 9.12 3.83
C ALA A 219 -8.12 9.56 2.56
N ARG A 220 -8.10 10.86 2.24
CA ARG A 220 -7.29 11.40 1.13
C ARG A 220 -5.79 11.20 1.35
N GLU A 221 -5.30 11.10 2.59
CA GLU A 221 -3.89 10.78 2.86
C GLU A 221 -3.51 9.39 2.31
N MET A 222 -4.48 8.47 2.22
CA MET A 222 -4.29 7.12 1.65
C MET A 222 -4.26 7.09 0.11
N GLN A 223 -4.63 8.18 -0.56
CA GLN A 223 -4.53 8.31 -2.02
C GLN A 223 -3.09 8.58 -2.47
N VAL A 224 -2.25 9.13 -1.59
CA VAL A 224 -0.89 9.53 -1.94
C VAL A 224 0.05 8.34 -1.78
N PRO A 225 0.87 8.00 -2.80
CA PRO A 225 1.85 6.95 -2.66
C PRO A 225 2.86 7.31 -1.56
N ILE A 226 3.08 6.41 -0.62
CA ILE A 226 4.26 6.45 0.27
C ILE A 226 5.50 6.58 -0.64
N PRO A 227 6.37 7.59 -0.48
CA PRO A 227 7.51 7.77 -1.37
C PRO A 227 8.36 6.51 -1.43
N ARG A 228 8.48 5.90 -2.62
CA ARG A 228 9.50 4.88 -2.87
C ARG A 228 10.86 5.55 -2.78
N ALA A 229 11.66 5.16 -1.80
CA ALA A 229 13.08 5.43 -1.82
C ALA A 229 13.73 4.77 -3.05
N LYS A 230 14.57 5.57 -3.73
CA LYS A 230 15.39 5.36 -4.94
C LYS A 230 14.68 5.53 -6.29
N GLN A 231 14.63 6.78 -6.71
CA GLN A 231 14.60 7.16 -8.12
C GLN A 231 15.96 6.82 -8.76
N THR A 232 15.94 6.14 -9.91
CA THR A 232 17.08 6.07 -10.84
C THR A 232 16.74 7.02 -12.00
N PRO A 233 17.69 7.81 -12.54
CA PRO A 233 17.36 8.96 -13.38
C PRO A 233 16.70 8.56 -14.69
N THR A 234 15.62 9.27 -15.03
CA THR A 234 15.00 9.28 -16.36
C THR A 234 15.97 9.93 -17.35
N ALA A 235 16.45 9.17 -18.34
CA ALA A 235 17.15 9.73 -19.48
C ALA A 235 16.12 10.41 -20.41
N LEU A 236 16.16 11.74 -20.43
CA LEU A 236 15.52 12.58 -21.44
C LEU A 236 16.39 12.56 -22.71
N ALA A 237 15.82 12.23 -23.87
CA ALA A 237 16.24 12.79 -25.17
C ALA A 237 15.25 12.45 -26.30
N SER A 238 14.39 13.43 -26.59
CA SER A 238 14.05 13.95 -27.93
C SER A 238 13.69 13.01 -29.09
N THR A 239 12.43 13.15 -29.47
CA THR A 239 11.84 12.99 -30.81
C THR A 239 12.68 13.63 -31.92
N GLY A 240 12.85 12.92 -33.05
CA GLY A 240 13.43 13.47 -34.28
C GLY A 240 13.18 12.55 -35.49
N TYR A 241 12.22 12.93 -36.33
CA TYR A 241 11.91 12.35 -37.65
C TYR A 241 13.10 12.41 -38.62
N ARG A 242 13.48 11.32 -39.30
CA ARG A 242 14.03 11.36 -40.69
C ARG A 242 14.11 10.00 -41.40
N THR A 243 13.25 9.84 -42.41
CA THR A 243 13.34 9.15 -43.73
C THR A 243 14.20 7.90 -43.98
N GLN A 244 13.56 6.94 -44.67
CA GLN A 244 14.15 5.80 -45.39
C GLN A 244 15.25 6.17 -46.41
N ARG A 245 16.34 5.38 -46.46
CA ARG A 245 17.00 4.96 -47.73
C ARG A 245 17.99 3.79 -47.56
N ALA A 246 17.76 2.75 -48.36
CA ALA A 246 18.65 1.87 -49.14
C ALA A 246 19.96 1.25 -48.56
N ASN A 247 19.97 -0.09 -48.60
CA ASN A 247 21.03 -1.06 -48.97
C ASN A 247 22.52 -0.67 -48.94
N THR A 248 23.32 -1.45 -48.17
CA THR A 248 24.56 -2.22 -48.50
C THR A 248 25.46 -2.38 -47.23
N PRO A 249 26.55 -3.17 -47.22
CA PRO A 249 26.61 -4.57 -46.80
C PRO A 249 27.33 -4.81 -45.44
N LYS A 250 27.14 -6.03 -44.92
CA LYS A 250 27.55 -6.56 -43.60
C LYS A 250 29.07 -6.81 -43.45
N PRO A 251 29.71 -6.50 -42.30
CA PRO A 251 31.02 -7.06 -41.92
C PRO A 251 30.91 -8.21 -40.89
N PRO A 252 31.99 -8.98 -40.65
CA PRO A 252 31.89 -10.40 -40.32
C PRO A 252 31.76 -10.73 -38.82
N ARG A 253 31.31 -11.97 -38.63
CA ARG A 253 31.05 -12.74 -37.41
C ARG A 253 32.26 -12.78 -36.46
N ARG A 254 32.06 -12.54 -35.17
CA ARG A 254 32.92 -13.03 -34.07
C ARG A 254 32.10 -13.99 -33.18
N GLU A 255 32.74 -15.08 -32.82
CA GLU A 255 32.20 -16.25 -32.11
C GLU A 255 31.77 -15.98 -30.65
N PRO A 256 30.92 -16.86 -30.07
CA PRO A 256 30.28 -16.62 -28.77
C PRO A 256 31.16 -17.01 -27.58
N ARG A 257 31.16 -16.19 -26.52
CA ARG A 257 31.76 -16.54 -25.21
C ARG A 257 30.65 -16.91 -24.21
N ALA A 258 30.95 -17.96 -23.45
CA ALA A 258 30.09 -18.78 -22.58
C ALA A 258 29.25 -18.04 -21.50
N PRO A 259 28.16 -18.67 -21.00
CA PRO A 259 27.26 -18.08 -20.00
C PRO A 259 27.84 -18.14 -18.57
N ALA A 260 27.72 -17.03 -17.84
CA ALA A 260 28.04 -16.96 -16.42
C ALA A 260 26.82 -17.32 -15.54
N LYS A 261 27.12 -17.97 -14.42
CA LYS A 261 26.27 -18.80 -13.56
C LYS A 261 25.20 -18.04 -12.78
N ASN A 262 24.11 -18.76 -12.50
CA ASN A 262 23.05 -18.48 -11.53
C ASN A 262 23.58 -17.94 -10.18
N TYR A 263 23.01 -16.83 -9.70
CA TYR A 263 23.11 -16.40 -8.31
C TYR A 263 21.86 -16.86 -7.54
N LYS A 264 22.06 -17.80 -6.61
CA LYS A 264 21.07 -18.20 -5.60
C LYS A 264 21.05 -17.17 -4.47
N SER A 265 19.85 -16.91 -3.99
CA SER A 265 19.45 -16.07 -2.87
C SER A 265 20.23 -16.33 -1.57
N SER A 266 20.74 -15.26 -0.98
CA SER A 266 21.36 -15.21 0.36
C SER A 266 20.32 -15.16 1.48
N LYS A 267 20.48 -16.02 2.49
CA LYS A 267 19.89 -15.88 3.85
C LYS A 267 20.71 -14.86 4.66
N PRO A 268 20.12 -14.04 5.56
CA PRO A 268 20.90 -13.26 6.51
C PRO A 268 21.15 -14.06 7.80
N LYS A 269 22.40 -14.06 8.28
CA LYS A 269 22.79 -14.47 9.64
C LYS A 269 22.83 -13.25 10.55
N LYS A 270 22.32 -13.44 11.77
CA LYS A 270 22.50 -12.58 12.94
C LYS A 270 23.98 -12.35 13.23
N SER A 271 24.36 -11.13 13.60
CA SER A 271 25.59 -10.87 14.34
C SER A 271 25.30 -9.94 15.52
N GLN A 272 25.72 -10.41 16.69
CA GLN A 272 25.55 -9.83 18.01
C GLN A 272 26.93 -9.34 18.48
N LYS A 273 26.95 -8.16 19.11
CA LYS A 273 27.95 -7.59 20.04
C LYS A 273 29.39 -7.37 19.54
N SER A 274 29.93 -6.17 19.79
CA SER A 274 30.79 -5.89 20.97
C SER A 274 31.49 -4.52 20.86
N GLY A 275 31.74 -3.93 22.03
CA GLY A 275 32.99 -3.23 22.37
C GLY A 275 33.16 -1.79 21.88
N GLY A 276 33.14 -0.85 22.83
CA GLY A 276 33.46 0.56 22.60
C GLY A 276 34.96 0.89 22.61
N CYS A 277 35.28 2.17 22.40
CA CYS A 277 36.50 2.82 22.88
C CYS A 277 36.31 4.34 22.84
N ALA A 278 36.80 5.00 23.88
CA ALA A 278 36.69 6.43 24.14
C ALA A 278 37.87 7.24 23.58
N SER A 279 37.70 8.57 23.63
CA SER A 279 38.70 9.64 23.66
C SER A 279 39.38 10.05 22.34
N VAL A 280 39.18 11.31 21.94
CA VAL A 280 40.16 12.43 21.92
C VAL A 280 39.44 13.64 21.31
N PHE A 281 39.48 14.79 21.98
CA PHE A 281 39.50 16.18 21.45
C PHE A 281 38.96 17.16 22.51
N ALA A 282 39.77 17.40 23.54
CA ALA A 282 39.67 18.58 24.40
C ALA A 282 40.98 19.36 24.24
N GLY A 283 40.94 20.48 23.51
CA GLY A 283 42.14 21.26 23.22
C GLY A 283 41.92 22.38 22.22
N LEU A 284 40.99 23.31 22.50
CA LEU A 284 40.90 24.58 21.76
C LEU A 284 40.01 25.65 22.43
N VAL A 285 39.97 25.73 23.77
CA VAL A 285 39.20 26.77 24.49
C VAL A 285 40.05 27.55 25.50
N ALA A 286 41.31 27.17 25.73
CA ALA A 286 42.14 27.78 26.77
C ALA A 286 43.09 28.92 26.31
N LEU A 287 42.97 29.44 25.07
CA LEU A 287 43.93 30.41 24.52
C LEU A 287 43.37 31.78 24.08
N LEU A 288 42.09 32.08 24.37
CA LEU A 288 41.51 33.41 24.13
C LEU A 288 41.00 34.12 25.39
N PHE A 289 41.21 33.53 26.57
CA PHE A 289 40.82 34.10 27.86
C PHE A 289 41.91 34.94 28.55
N LEU A 290 43.10 35.07 27.94
CA LEU A 290 44.27 35.77 28.52
C LEU A 290 44.69 37.04 27.77
N LEU A 291 43.81 37.61 26.95
CA LEU A 291 44.00 38.94 26.32
C LEU A 291 42.90 39.95 26.66
N TRP A 292 42.12 39.69 27.72
CA TRP A 292 41.07 40.59 28.22
C TRP A 292 41.34 41.07 29.66
N ILE A 293 42.60 41.19 30.05
CA ILE A 293 43.02 41.85 31.29
C ILE A 293 44.25 42.71 30.98
N ALA A 294 44.03 43.88 30.39
CA ALA A 294 44.86 45.09 30.48
C ALA A 294 44.48 46.06 29.36
N GLY A 295 43.58 47.00 29.65
CA GLY A 295 43.18 48.01 28.67
C GLY A 295 42.12 48.93 29.25
N GLY A 296 42.55 49.74 30.23
CA GLY A 296 41.71 50.77 30.83
C GLY A 296 41.26 51.82 29.81
N GLY A 297 40.02 52.23 29.95
CA GLY A 297 39.44 53.34 29.21
C GLY A 297 38.18 53.80 29.91
N ALA A 298 38.35 54.69 30.89
CA ALA A 298 37.24 55.37 31.56
C ALA A 298 36.49 56.22 30.54
N THR A 299 35.32 55.75 30.10
CA THR A 299 34.31 56.58 29.44
C THR A 299 33.06 56.57 30.29
N LYS A 300 32.67 57.79 30.67
CA LYS A 300 31.51 58.18 31.48
C LYS A 300 30.34 57.20 31.37
N VAL A 301 30.02 56.55 32.50
CA VAL A 301 28.73 55.93 32.75
C VAL A 301 27.70 57.06 32.78
N ALA A 302 27.03 57.28 31.65
CA ALA A 302 25.70 57.85 31.70
C ALA A 302 24.79 56.74 32.19
N ASP A 303 24.10 56.96 33.30
CA ASP A 303 22.96 56.15 33.73
C ASP A 303 21.85 56.25 32.66
N ARG A 304 22.02 55.54 31.55
CA ARG A 304 20.88 54.97 30.86
C ARG A 304 20.46 53.83 31.76
N ALA A 305 19.41 54.06 32.53
CA ALA A 305 18.54 52.99 32.96
C ALA A 305 18.26 52.14 31.71
N VAL A 306 19.01 51.04 31.57
CA VAL A 306 18.62 49.95 30.71
C VAL A 306 17.33 49.50 31.36
N SER A 307 16.20 49.93 30.81
CA SER A 307 14.95 49.24 31.04
C SER A 307 15.21 47.82 30.59
N THR A 308 15.59 46.98 31.55
CA THR A 308 15.54 45.54 31.40
C THR A 308 14.05 45.26 31.26
N THR A 309 13.54 45.38 30.04
CA THR A 309 12.19 44.96 29.71
C THR A 309 12.21 43.47 29.89
N THR A 310 11.86 43.02 31.09
CA THR A 310 11.64 41.61 31.40
C THR A 310 10.65 41.11 30.36
N THR A 311 11.16 40.37 29.37
CA THR A 311 10.33 39.89 28.27
C THR A 311 9.39 38.88 28.87
N VAL A 312 8.09 39.20 28.87
CA VAL A 312 7.09 38.36 29.51
C VAL A 312 6.83 37.17 28.61
N LEU A 313 6.94 35.97 29.17
CA LEU A 313 6.66 34.74 28.43
C LEU A 313 5.16 34.67 28.13
N PRO A 314 4.77 34.30 26.90
CA PRO A 314 3.38 34.15 26.53
C PRO A 314 2.73 33.03 27.33
N LYS A 315 1.59 33.34 27.94
CA LYS A 315 0.70 32.36 28.53
C LYS A 315 -0.60 32.38 27.74
N VAL A 316 -0.82 31.31 26.98
CA VAL A 316 -1.93 31.16 26.04
C VAL A 316 -2.83 30.05 26.55
N ASN A 317 -4.13 30.33 26.59
CA ASN A 317 -5.16 29.33 26.89
C ASN A 317 -6.02 29.08 25.66
N LEU A 318 -6.62 27.90 25.59
CA LEU A 318 -7.60 27.54 24.57
C LEU A 318 -9.00 27.47 25.19
N VAL A 319 -9.94 28.22 24.63
CA VAL A 319 -11.34 28.25 25.05
C VAL A 319 -12.23 27.81 23.90
N PHE A 320 -13.29 27.06 24.21
CA PHE A 320 -14.21 26.51 23.21
C PHE A 320 -15.58 27.19 23.30
N GLU A 321 -16.10 27.65 22.17
CA GLU A 321 -17.46 28.14 22.04
C GLU A 321 -18.23 27.31 21.01
N CYS A 322 -19.54 27.19 21.15
CA CYS A 322 -20.39 26.61 20.12
C CYS A 322 -21.01 27.73 19.26
N PRO A 323 -20.54 27.94 18.02
CA PRO A 323 -21.01 29.04 17.19
C PRO A 323 -22.45 28.81 16.69
N ALA A 324 -22.82 27.55 16.42
CA ALA A 324 -24.19 27.14 16.11
C ALA A 324 -24.34 25.62 16.34
N PRO A 325 -25.55 25.12 16.65
CA PRO A 325 -25.80 23.68 16.72
C PRO A 325 -25.44 22.98 15.40
N GLY A 326 -24.69 21.89 15.51
CA GLY A 326 -24.16 21.09 14.43
C GLY A 326 -22.95 21.71 13.71
N ALA A 327 -22.37 22.81 14.20
CA ALA A 327 -21.23 23.48 13.58
C ALA A 327 -19.86 22.99 14.09
N GLY A 328 -19.83 22.23 15.20
CA GLY A 328 -18.63 21.93 15.97
C GLY A 328 -18.12 23.15 16.75
N TYR A 329 -17.32 22.89 17.78
CA TYR A 329 -16.72 23.91 18.62
C TYR A 329 -15.74 24.79 17.85
N SER A 330 -15.71 26.06 18.19
CA SER A 330 -14.70 27.02 17.79
C SER A 330 -13.71 27.21 18.95
N GLY A 331 -12.43 26.93 18.70
CA GLY A 331 -11.32 27.12 19.63
C GLY A 331 -10.68 28.49 19.46
N LYS A 332 -10.75 29.33 20.49
CA LYS A 332 -10.16 30.67 20.56
C LYS A 332 -8.99 30.71 21.54
N PHE A 333 -8.01 31.55 21.26
CA PHE A 333 -6.82 31.71 22.08
C PHE A 333 -6.97 32.91 23.01
N GLU A 334 -6.94 32.67 24.32
CA GLU A 334 -6.97 33.72 25.33
C GLU A 334 -5.57 33.96 25.91
N TYR A 335 -5.19 35.22 26.00
CA TYR A 335 -3.90 35.64 26.53
C TYR A 335 -4.09 36.25 27.92
N SER A 336 -3.23 35.87 28.87
CA SER A 336 -3.32 36.43 30.23
C SER A 336 -2.94 37.92 30.31
N GLN A 337 -2.30 38.45 29.25
CA GLN A 337 -1.79 39.81 29.14
C GLN A 337 -1.92 40.30 27.68
N PRO A 338 -1.83 41.61 27.42
CA PRO A 338 -1.82 42.13 26.06
C PRO A 338 -0.69 41.52 25.23
N GLN A 339 -1.01 41.00 24.03
CA GLN A 339 -0.02 40.41 23.14
C GLN A 339 1.14 41.35 22.81
N SER A 340 0.89 42.67 22.80
CA SER A 340 1.90 43.71 22.56
C SER A 340 3.04 43.73 23.60
N GLU A 341 2.84 43.13 24.77
CA GLU A 341 3.81 43.06 25.86
C GLU A 341 4.56 41.71 25.92
N MET A 342 4.17 40.75 25.06
CA MET A 342 4.70 39.39 25.09
C MET A 342 5.89 39.17 24.16
N ALA A 343 6.72 38.19 24.50
CA ALA A 343 7.71 37.66 23.56
C ALA A 343 7.02 37.14 22.29
N LYS A 344 7.68 37.32 21.14
CA LYS A 344 7.28 36.65 19.89
C LYS A 344 7.28 35.14 20.09
N HIS A 345 6.22 34.50 19.63
CA HIS A 345 6.02 33.07 19.87
C HIS A 345 5.28 32.42 18.71
N GLU A 346 5.21 31.10 18.74
CA GLU A 346 4.45 30.29 17.82
C GLU A 346 3.49 29.42 18.62
N ILE A 347 2.28 29.29 18.10
CA ILE A 347 1.25 28.40 18.63
C ILE A 347 1.17 27.19 17.72
N LEU A 348 1.23 26.00 18.32
CA LEU A 348 1.01 24.72 17.67
C LEU A 348 -0.08 23.98 18.44
N VAL A 349 -1.10 23.49 17.76
CA VAL A 349 -2.09 22.58 18.34
C VAL A 349 -1.99 21.24 17.63
N SER A 350 -1.88 20.17 18.41
CA SER A 350 -1.86 18.79 17.95
C SER A 350 -3.07 18.00 18.46
N PHE A 351 -3.55 17.09 17.63
CA PHE A 351 -4.48 16.03 18.01
C PHE A 351 -3.78 14.69 17.80
N LYS A 352 -3.61 13.91 18.86
CA LYS A 352 -2.85 12.64 18.84
C LYS A 352 -1.46 12.77 18.18
N GLY A 353 -0.76 13.86 18.46
CA GLY A 353 0.57 14.13 17.89
C GLY A 353 0.59 14.58 16.41
N LYS A 354 -0.56 14.66 15.73
CA LYS A 354 -0.68 15.31 14.42
C LYS A 354 -0.99 16.79 14.60
N GLU A 355 -0.22 17.65 13.95
CA GLU A 355 -0.49 19.09 13.88
C GLU A 355 -1.82 19.37 13.19
N VAL A 356 -2.71 20.10 13.87
CA VAL A 356 -4.01 20.53 13.35
C VAL A 356 -4.13 22.05 13.19
N TYR A 357 -3.25 22.81 13.86
CA TYR A 357 -3.20 24.25 13.75
C TYR A 357 -1.80 24.76 14.08
N ARG A 358 -1.33 25.76 13.32
CA ARG A 358 -0.08 26.46 13.58
C ARG A 358 -0.25 27.94 13.26
N SER A 359 0.27 28.80 14.13
CA SER A 359 0.24 30.24 13.92
C SER A 359 1.44 30.93 14.54
N GLU A 360 2.14 31.72 13.72
CA GLU A 360 3.25 32.56 14.15
C GLU A 360 2.74 33.89 14.70
N GLN A 361 3.04 34.18 15.96
CA GLN A 361 2.62 35.39 16.67
C GLN A 361 3.77 36.41 16.63
N VAL A 362 3.90 37.05 15.46
CA VAL A 362 4.95 38.04 15.14
C VAL A 362 4.32 39.44 15.06
N GLY A 363 3.89 39.99 16.19
CA GLY A 363 3.25 41.32 16.27
C GLY A 363 1.85 41.27 16.88
N ASN A 364 0.97 42.20 16.48
CA ASN A 364 -0.41 42.32 16.98
C ASN A 364 -1.52 41.62 16.12
N PRO A 365 -1.27 40.65 15.21
CA PRO A 365 -2.37 39.95 14.56
C PRO A 365 -2.91 38.86 15.49
N GLU A 366 -4.17 39.03 15.93
CA GLU A 366 -4.90 38.02 16.69
C GLU A 366 -4.96 36.70 15.89
N PRO A 367 -4.66 35.55 16.51
CA PRO A 367 -4.73 34.26 15.83
C PRO A 367 -6.16 33.96 15.38
N GLN A 368 -6.30 33.36 14.20
CA GLN A 368 -7.61 32.92 13.72
C GLN A 368 -8.15 31.79 14.61
N PRO A 369 -9.46 31.77 14.90
CA PRO A 369 -10.05 30.68 15.65
C PRO A 369 -9.98 29.37 14.86
N MET A 370 -9.76 28.26 15.57
CA MET A 370 -9.92 26.92 15.00
C MET A 370 -11.41 26.58 14.97
N THR A 371 -11.99 26.27 13.81
CA THR A 371 -13.42 25.98 13.69
C THR A 371 -13.69 24.51 13.45
N GLY A 372 -14.87 24.02 13.87
CA GLY A 372 -15.30 22.65 13.60
C GLY A 372 -14.55 21.62 14.44
N LEU A 373 -14.19 21.96 15.68
CA LEU A 373 -13.62 21.06 16.68
C LEU A 373 -14.71 20.21 17.33
N TRP A 374 -14.40 18.98 17.66
CA TRP A 374 -15.43 17.97 17.96
C TRP A 374 -15.67 17.90 19.44
N PRO A 375 -16.80 17.34 19.92
CA PRO A 375 -16.96 17.12 21.33
C PRO A 375 -16.01 16.05 21.86
N GLY A 376 -15.53 16.21 23.09
CA GLY A 376 -14.73 15.23 23.82
C GLY A 376 -13.35 14.88 23.25
N VAL A 377 -12.82 15.64 22.29
CA VAL A 377 -11.45 15.43 21.77
C VAL A 377 -10.40 16.11 22.65
N GLU A 378 -9.28 15.41 22.84
CA GLU A 378 -8.12 15.93 23.55
C GLU A 378 -7.14 16.58 22.57
N LEU A 379 -6.89 17.87 22.78
CA LEU A 379 -5.97 18.71 22.02
C LEU A 379 -4.78 19.07 22.88
N GLU A 380 -3.61 19.10 22.27
CA GLU A 380 -2.36 19.49 22.90
C GLU A 380 -1.90 20.82 22.31
N LEU A 381 -1.91 21.87 23.14
CA LEU A 381 -1.42 23.20 22.82
C LEU A 381 0.05 23.31 23.22
N THR A 382 0.93 23.53 22.26
CA THR A 382 2.35 23.82 22.45
C THR A 382 2.62 25.27 22.05
N VAL A 383 3.19 26.05 22.96
CA VAL A 383 3.65 27.42 22.70
C VAL A 383 5.17 27.41 22.66
N MET A 384 5.74 27.94 21.59
CA MET A 384 7.20 27.92 21.36
C MET A 384 7.74 29.34 21.16
N SER A 385 9.01 29.55 21.50
CA SER A 385 9.69 30.82 21.23
C SER A 385 9.95 30.98 19.74
N TRP A 386 9.75 32.18 19.21
CA TRP A 386 10.09 32.48 17.82
C TRP A 386 11.41 33.26 17.75
N PRO A 387 12.31 32.97 16.80
CA PRO A 387 12.24 31.93 15.76
C PRO A 387 12.85 30.58 16.17
N TYR A 388 13.36 30.46 17.40
CA TYR A 388 14.24 29.35 17.79
C TYR A 388 13.51 28.05 18.18
N GLY A 389 12.17 28.08 18.31
CA GLY A 389 11.33 26.91 18.54
C GLY A 389 11.45 26.28 19.93
N THR A 390 11.95 27.02 20.93
CA THR A 390 12.05 26.47 22.30
C THR A 390 10.66 26.39 22.91
N ILE A 391 10.24 25.22 23.41
CA ILE A 391 8.95 25.05 24.07
C ILE A 391 8.90 25.96 25.31
N ILE A 392 7.97 26.91 25.31
CA ILE A 392 7.66 27.82 26.40
C ILE A 392 6.65 27.15 27.35
N SER A 393 5.60 26.57 26.78
CA SER A 393 4.58 25.84 27.53
C SER A 393 3.92 24.77 26.68
N GLN A 394 3.42 23.73 27.35
CA GLN A 394 2.66 22.65 26.74
C GLN A 394 1.48 22.33 27.66
N SER A 395 0.29 22.24 27.09
CA SER A 395 -0.94 22.09 27.88
C SER A 395 -1.98 21.30 27.09
N THR A 396 -2.80 20.55 27.81
CA THR A 396 -3.82 19.68 27.22
C THR A 396 -5.20 20.27 27.48
N TYR A 397 -6.03 20.30 26.45
CA TYR A 397 -7.39 20.82 26.50
C TYR A 397 -8.36 19.79 25.91
N THR A 398 -9.46 19.56 26.60
CA THR A 398 -10.53 18.70 26.07
C THR A 398 -11.71 19.58 25.70
N THR A 399 -12.17 19.47 24.46
CA THR A 399 -13.43 20.07 24.04
C THR A 399 -14.60 19.50 24.86
N PRO A 400 -15.70 20.25 25.06
CA PRO A 400 -16.83 19.74 25.85
C PRO A 400 -17.38 18.41 25.33
N GLN A 401 -17.90 17.57 26.21
CA GLN A 401 -18.39 16.22 25.85
C GLN A 401 -19.72 16.25 25.09
N GLU A 402 -20.52 17.30 25.30
CA GLU A 402 -21.79 17.48 24.59
C GLU A 402 -21.54 17.97 23.17
N PRO A 403 -22.32 17.52 22.18
CA PRO A 403 -22.19 18.02 20.83
C PRO A 403 -22.50 19.52 20.77
N CYS A 404 -21.58 20.27 20.14
CA CYS A 404 -21.92 21.47 19.40
C CYS A 404 -22.42 21.02 18.01
#